data_AF-A0A964KVX7-F1
#
_entry.id   AF-A0A964KVX7-F1
#
_cell.length_a   1.000
_cell.length_b   1.000
_cell.length_c   1.000
_cell.angle_alpha   90.00
_cell.angle_beta   90.00
_cell.angle_gamma   90.00
#
_symmetry.space_group_name_H-M   'P 1'
#
loop_
_entity.id
_entity.type
_entity.pdbx_description
1 polymer ?
#
loop_
_entity_poly.entity_id
_entity_poly.type
_entity_poly.pdbx_seq_one_letter_code
_entity_poly.pdbx_strand_id
1 'polypeptide(L)'
;MIAESRGVGRDTRAAVIATLAFVTAVALLPPGSYLALLLSWLLLAFAGALLGISPGRLARRGLVALPFVVAAVPIVFLRSDELLWAGSVGPLTLQISGAGLRIALTALIKAWISVQASMLLLAFASAPSIVTALRRMKLPEVIATSAGLTIRYLELL
;
A
#
# COMPACT_ATOMS: atom_id res chain seq x y z
N MET A 1 -15.91 28.25 -5.41
CA MET A 1 -16.42 26.90 -5.14
C MET A 1 -15.66 26.37 -3.94
N ILE A 2 -16.19 26.62 -2.74
CA ILE A 2 -15.52 26.37 -1.47
C ILE A 2 -15.43 24.86 -1.28
N ALA A 3 -14.21 24.32 -1.21
CA ALA A 3 -13.96 22.93 -0.90
C ALA A 3 -14.56 22.64 0.48
N GLU A 4 -15.72 21.98 0.45
CA GLU A 4 -16.44 21.50 1.61
C GLU A 4 -15.48 20.73 2.50
N SER A 5 -15.33 21.17 3.75
CA SER A 5 -14.41 20.59 4.73
C SER A 5 -14.88 19.18 5.10
N ARG A 6 -14.52 18.20 4.28
CA ARG A 6 -14.74 16.79 4.58
C ARG A 6 -13.91 16.39 5.80
N GLY A 7 -14.52 16.54 6.99
CA GLY A 7 -14.12 15.82 8.20
C GLY A 7 -13.37 16.60 9.29
N VAL A 8 -13.82 17.79 9.70
CA VAL A 8 -13.28 18.46 10.92
C VAL A 8 -13.65 17.74 12.24
N GLY A 9 -14.51 16.70 12.19
CA GLY A 9 -14.98 15.95 13.36
C GLY A 9 -14.44 14.54 13.58
N ARG A 10 -13.62 13.97 12.69
CA ARG A 10 -13.05 12.62 12.85
C ARG A 10 -11.58 12.72 13.22
N ASP A 11 -11.13 11.92 14.18
CA ASP A 11 -9.75 11.95 14.66
C ASP A 11 -8.78 11.42 13.59
N THR A 12 -8.34 12.30 12.68
CA THR A 12 -7.41 11.99 11.59
C THR A 12 -6.11 11.38 12.10
N ARG A 13 -5.66 11.76 13.31
CA ARG A 13 -4.45 11.21 13.90
C ARG A 13 -4.62 9.72 14.18
N ALA A 14 -5.76 9.31 14.74
CA ALA A 14 -6.07 7.91 14.97
C ALA A 14 -6.12 7.12 13.65
N ALA A 15 -6.71 7.68 12.60
CA ALA A 15 -6.74 7.05 11.28
C ALA A 15 -5.34 6.87 10.68
N VAL A 16 -4.50 7.90 10.72
CA VAL A 16 -3.10 7.81 10.25
C VAL A 16 -2.32 6.75 11.02
N ILE A 17 -2.42 6.75 12.36
CA ILE A 17 -1.75 5.75 13.20
C ILE A 17 -2.26 4.35 12.88
N ALA A 18 -3.59 4.16 12.74
CA ALA A 18 -4.18 2.87 12.41
C ALA A 18 -3.74 2.37 11.03
N THR A 19 -3.70 3.24 10.02
CA THR A 19 -3.20 2.88 8.68
C THR A 19 -1.73 2.51 8.72
N LEU A 20 -0.88 3.28 9.40
CA LEU A 20 0.55 2.96 9.54
C LEU A 20 0.76 1.63 10.28
N ALA A 21 0.08 1.43 11.42
CA ALA A 21 0.15 0.19 12.18
C ALA A 21 -0.31 -1.01 11.36
N PHE A 22 -1.40 -0.86 10.59
CA PHE A 22 -1.89 -1.91 9.70
C PHE A 22 -0.89 -2.24 8.59
N VAL A 23 -0.33 -1.23 7.91
CA VAL A 23 0.69 -1.45 6.86
C VAL A 23 1.94 -2.11 7.43
N THR A 24 2.40 -1.69 8.62
CA THR A 24 3.54 -2.32 9.30
C THR A 24 3.22 -3.77 9.69
N ALA A 25 2.03 -4.06 10.20
CA ALA A 25 1.62 -5.43 10.51
C ALA A 25 1.64 -6.31 9.26
N VAL A 26 1.08 -5.84 8.15
CA VAL A 26 1.12 -6.53 6.84
C VAL A 26 2.55 -6.69 6.34
N ALA A 27 3.42 -5.70 6.53
CA ALA A 27 4.83 -5.78 6.14
C ALA A 27 5.60 -6.86 6.91
N LEU A 28 5.29 -7.06 8.20
CA LEU A 28 5.94 -8.04 9.08
C LEU A 28 5.51 -9.49 8.83
N LEU A 29 4.43 -9.75 8.08
CA LEU A 29 3.98 -11.11 7.78
C LEU A 29 5.08 -11.94 7.09
N PRO A 30 5.33 -13.20 7.48
CA PRO A 30 6.33 -14.02 6.81
C PRO A 30 5.93 -14.34 5.36
N PRO A 31 6.89 -14.55 4.44
CA PRO A 31 6.59 -14.92 3.07
C PRO A 31 5.80 -16.24 3.02
N GLY A 32 4.73 -16.28 2.23
CA GLY A 32 3.85 -17.43 2.10
C GLY A 32 2.67 -17.47 3.08
N SER A 33 2.48 -16.48 3.96
CA SER A 33 1.33 -16.39 4.86
C SER A 33 0.06 -15.90 4.14
N TYR A 34 -0.37 -16.61 3.09
CA TYR A 34 -1.48 -16.18 2.21
C TYR A 34 -2.80 -15.98 2.94
N LEU A 35 -3.10 -16.83 3.93
CA LEU A 35 -4.33 -16.72 4.74
C LEU A 35 -4.33 -15.44 5.58
N ALA A 36 -3.20 -15.09 6.19
CA ALA A 36 -3.08 -13.85 6.96
C ALA A 36 -3.18 -12.60 6.07
N LEU A 37 -2.63 -12.65 4.85
CA LEU A 37 -2.78 -11.58 3.86
C LEU A 37 -4.24 -11.44 3.40
N LEU A 38 -4.93 -12.56 3.17
CA LEU A 38 -6.35 -12.56 2.82
C LEU A 38 -7.22 -11.95 3.93
N LEU A 39 -7.00 -12.34 5.19
CA LEU A 39 -7.69 -11.76 6.34
C LEU A 39 -7.40 -10.27 6.48
N SER A 40 -6.15 -9.85 6.27
CA SER A 40 -5.78 -8.43 6.28
C SER A 40 -6.53 -7.65 5.20
N TRP A 41 -6.66 -8.22 4.01
CA TRP A 41 -7.42 -7.62 2.92
C TRP A 41 -8.93 -7.57 3.21
N LEU A 42 -9.50 -8.63 3.79
CA LEU A 42 -10.91 -8.65 4.20
C LEU A 42 -11.21 -7.60 5.26
N LEU A 43 -10.33 -7.41 6.24
CA LEU A 43 -10.44 -6.36 7.25
C LEU A 43 -10.46 -4.97 6.58
N LEU A 44 -9.57 -4.76 5.62
CA LEU A 44 -9.51 -3.51 4.85
C LEU A 44 -10.78 -3.29 4.02
N ALA A 45 -11.27 -4.34 3.35
CA ALA A 45 -12.49 -4.31 2.56
C ALA A 45 -13.72 -4.02 3.44
N PHE A 46 -13.77 -4.57 4.64
CA PHE A 46 -14.81 -4.29 5.63
C PHE A 46 -14.77 -2.82 6.07
N ALA A 47 -13.59 -2.28 6.40
CA ALA A 47 -13.43 -0.85 6.70
C ALA A 47 -13.85 0.06 5.52
N GLY A 48 -13.56 -0.36 4.29
CA GLY A 48 -14.05 0.28 3.06
C GLY A 48 -15.57 0.26 2.91
N ALA A 49 -16.21 -0.87 3.22
CA ALA A 49 -17.65 -1.01 3.18
C ALA A 49 -18.34 -0.08 4.19
N LEU A 50 -17.76 0.09 5.39
CA LEU A 50 -18.24 1.07 6.39
C LEU A 50 -18.22 2.52 5.88
N LEU A 51 -17.35 2.82 4.92
CA LEU A 51 -17.23 4.12 4.26
C LEU A 51 -18.06 4.22 2.96
N GLY A 52 -18.90 3.22 2.65
CA GLY A 52 -19.71 3.18 1.43
C GLY A 52 -18.92 2.88 0.16
N ILE A 53 -17.65 2.46 0.29
CA ILE A 53 -16.80 2.05 -0.84
C ILE A 53 -17.02 0.56 -1.07
N SER A 54 -17.48 0.20 -2.26
CA SER A 54 -17.69 -1.21 -2.56
C SER A 54 -16.34 -1.94 -2.66
N PRO A 55 -16.23 -3.17 -2.12
CA PRO A 55 -14.98 -3.92 -2.09
C PRO A 55 -14.41 -4.16 -3.50
N GLY A 56 -15.28 -4.34 -4.50
CA GLY A 56 -14.87 -4.46 -5.91
C GLY A 56 -14.27 -3.17 -6.48
N ARG A 57 -14.73 -1.98 -6.06
CA ARG A 57 -14.12 -0.70 -6.45
C ARG A 57 -12.75 -0.52 -5.78
N LEU A 58 -12.62 -0.93 -4.52
CA LEU A 58 -11.35 -0.88 -3.78
C LEU A 58 -10.30 -1.80 -4.42
N ALA A 59 -10.68 -3.04 -4.73
CA ALA A 59 -9.82 -4.00 -5.43
C ALA A 59 -9.34 -3.49 -6.79
N ARG A 60 -10.25 -2.93 -7.60
CA ARG A 60 -9.93 -2.37 -8.91
C ARG A 60 -9.01 -1.16 -8.82
N ARG A 61 -9.20 -0.27 -7.84
CA ARG A 61 -8.30 0.87 -7.62
C ARG A 61 -6.90 0.43 -7.22
N GLY A 62 -6.79 -0.68 -6.49
CA GLY A 62 -5.51 -1.28 -6.18
C GLY A 62 -4.74 -1.80 -7.40
N LEU A 63 -5.37 -1.95 -8.58
CA LEU A 63 -4.65 -2.30 -9.82
C LEU A 63 -3.61 -1.26 -10.23
N VAL A 64 -3.65 -0.04 -9.68
CA VAL A 64 -2.55 0.93 -9.78
C VAL A 64 -1.22 0.37 -9.24
N ALA A 65 -1.25 -0.68 -8.41
CA ALA A 65 -0.07 -1.37 -7.92
C ALA A 65 0.52 -2.38 -8.95
N LEU A 66 -0.15 -2.66 -10.08
CA LEU A 66 0.36 -3.55 -11.14
C LEU A 66 1.81 -3.27 -11.59
N PRO A 67 2.27 -2.02 -11.80
CA PRO A 67 3.69 -1.77 -12.12
C PRO A 67 4.66 -2.29 -11.06
N PHE A 68 4.26 -2.38 -9.79
CA PHE A 68 5.08 -2.97 -8.74
C PHE A 68 5.16 -4.51 -8.84
N VAL A 69 4.20 -5.16 -9.49
CA VAL A 69 4.32 -6.59 -9.88
C VAL A 69 5.54 -6.79 -10.75
N VAL A 70 5.71 -5.92 -11.74
CA VAL A 70 6.83 -5.99 -12.70
C VAL A 70 8.16 -5.84 -11.97
N ALA A 71 8.22 -5.00 -10.93
CA ALA A 71 9.43 -4.83 -10.11
C ALA A 71 9.78 -6.06 -9.24
N ALA A 72 8.81 -6.93 -8.92
CA ALA A 72 9.07 -8.15 -8.15
C ALA A 72 9.50 -9.34 -9.04
N VAL A 73 9.34 -9.24 -10.37
CA VAL A 73 9.70 -10.28 -11.34
C VAL A 73 11.18 -10.71 -11.24
N PRO A 74 12.17 -9.82 -11.09
CA PRO A 74 13.57 -10.22 -10.96
C PRO A 74 13.84 -11.12 -9.75
N ILE A 75 13.11 -10.93 -8.64
CA ILE A 75 13.29 -11.69 -7.39
C ILE A 75 13.00 -13.19 -7.59
N VAL A 76 12.14 -13.52 -8.56
CA VAL A 76 11.81 -14.91 -8.93
C VAL A 76 13.03 -15.65 -9.48
N PHE A 77 13.95 -14.93 -10.12
CA PHE A 77 15.11 -15.48 -10.82
C PHE A 77 16.41 -15.40 -10.02
N LEU A 78 16.44 -14.66 -8.91
CA LEU A 78 17.66 -14.39 -8.13
C LEU A 78 17.96 -15.42 -7.04
N ARG A 79 17.01 -16.29 -6.67
CA ARG A 79 17.24 -17.38 -5.69
C ARG A 79 17.33 -18.71 -6.41
N SER A 80 18.28 -19.55 -6.00
CA SER A 80 18.53 -20.89 -6.55
C SER A 80 18.17 -22.04 -5.59
N ASP A 81 17.55 -21.73 -4.45
CA ASP A 81 17.44 -22.65 -3.30
C ASP A 81 16.39 -23.77 -3.48
N GLU A 82 15.39 -23.54 -4.35
CA GLU A 82 14.33 -24.52 -4.63
C GLU A 82 13.91 -24.40 -6.10
N LEU A 83 14.58 -25.13 -7.01
CA LEU A 83 14.31 -25.10 -8.45
C LEU A 83 12.92 -25.70 -8.74
N LEU A 84 11.98 -24.87 -9.19
CA LEU A 84 10.72 -25.36 -9.76
C LEU A 84 10.85 -25.60 -11.27
N TRP A 85 11.69 -24.82 -11.95
CA TRP A 85 11.96 -24.96 -13.37
C TRP A 85 13.31 -24.32 -13.71
N ALA A 86 14.08 -24.95 -14.59
CA ALA A 86 15.28 -24.36 -15.16
C ALA A 86 15.23 -24.51 -16.67
N GLY A 87 15.45 -23.41 -17.37
CA GLY A 87 15.55 -23.38 -18.82
C GLY A 87 16.46 -22.25 -19.27
N SER A 88 17.18 -22.49 -20.36
CA SER A 88 18.00 -21.47 -21.01
C SER A 88 17.18 -20.70 -22.02
N VAL A 89 17.14 -19.37 -21.91
CA VAL A 89 16.64 -18.49 -22.97
C VAL A 89 17.85 -17.78 -23.57
N GLY A 90 18.42 -18.35 -24.63
CA GLY A 90 19.69 -17.87 -25.21
C GLY A 90 20.88 -18.09 -24.25
N PRO A 91 21.81 -17.12 -24.07
CA PRO A 91 22.94 -17.24 -23.16
C PRO A 91 22.57 -17.07 -21.67
N LEU A 92 21.32 -16.70 -21.36
CA LEU A 92 20.84 -16.56 -19.98
C LEU A 92 20.26 -17.89 -19.49
N THR A 93 20.83 -18.42 -18.41
CA THR A 93 20.24 -19.50 -17.63
C THR A 93 19.21 -18.92 -16.67
N LEU A 94 17.93 -19.11 -16.96
CA LEU A 94 16.83 -18.69 -16.08
C LEU A 94 16.43 -19.86 -15.19
N GLN A 95 16.63 -19.69 -13.89
CA GLN A 95 16.13 -20.62 -12.87
C GLN A 95 14.95 -19.96 -12.16
N ILE A 96 13.80 -20.62 -12.19
CA ILE A 96 12.62 -20.19 -11.44
C ILE A 96 12.66 -20.92 -10.10
N SER A 97 12.91 -20.18 -9.02
CA SER A 97 12.83 -20.76 -7.68
C SER A 97 11.45 -20.60 -7.06
N GLY A 98 10.94 -21.68 -6.45
CA GLY A 98 9.67 -21.68 -5.72
C GLY A 98 9.68 -20.76 -4.50
N ALA A 99 10.81 -20.72 -3.79
CA ALA A 99 11.05 -19.76 -2.73
C ALA A 99 11.05 -18.31 -3.27
N GLY A 100 11.71 -18.07 -4.42
CA GLY A 100 11.72 -16.76 -5.09
C GLY A 100 10.32 -16.29 -5.48
N LEU A 101 9.52 -17.18 -6.10
CA LEU A 101 8.14 -16.91 -6.48
C LEU A 101 7.26 -16.60 -5.26
N ARG A 102 7.39 -17.37 -4.18
CA ARG A 102 6.63 -17.15 -2.93
C ARG A 102 6.93 -15.79 -2.32
N ILE A 103 8.19 -15.38 -2.31
CA ILE A 103 8.61 -14.07 -1.80
C ILE A 103 8.07 -12.96 -2.70
N ALA A 104 8.22 -13.10 -4.02
CA ALA A 104 7.72 -12.12 -4.99
C ALA A 104 6.19 -11.94 -4.89
N LEU A 105 5.43 -13.04 -4.87
CA LEU A 105 3.97 -13.01 -4.72
C LEU A 105 3.55 -12.39 -3.37
N THR A 106 4.22 -12.76 -2.28
CA THR A 106 3.91 -12.20 -0.96
C THR A 106 4.19 -10.70 -0.94
N ALA A 107 5.35 -10.26 -1.45
CA ALA A 107 5.71 -8.85 -1.52
C ALA A 107 4.71 -8.06 -2.37
N LEU A 108 4.29 -8.63 -3.50
CA LEU A 108 3.26 -8.04 -4.35
C LEU A 108 1.93 -7.85 -3.62
N ILE A 109 1.42 -8.90 -2.97
CA ILE A 109 0.14 -8.84 -2.26
C ILE A 109 0.22 -7.80 -1.13
N LYS A 110 1.34 -7.75 -0.39
CA LYS A 110 1.58 -6.74 0.65
C LYS A 110 1.59 -5.31 0.10
N ALA A 111 2.24 -5.08 -1.04
CA ALA A 111 2.26 -3.79 -1.71
C ALA A 111 0.85 -3.39 -2.15
N TRP A 112 0.12 -4.32 -2.76
CA TRP A 112 -1.26 -4.10 -3.20
C TRP A 112 -2.23 -3.76 -2.04
N ILE A 113 -2.12 -4.48 -0.92
CA ILE A 113 -2.91 -4.19 0.30
C ILE A 113 -2.54 -2.82 0.88
N SER A 114 -1.25 -2.48 0.93
CA SER A 114 -0.77 -1.19 1.43
C SER A 114 -1.29 0.00 0.61
N VAL A 115 -1.32 -0.13 -0.72
CA VAL A 115 -1.89 0.90 -1.60
C VAL A 115 -3.37 1.11 -1.32
N GLN A 116 -4.14 0.03 -1.17
CA GLN A 116 -5.56 0.14 -0.82
C GLN A 116 -5.76 0.79 0.55
N ALA A 117 -4.90 0.50 1.54
CA ALA A 117 -4.95 1.12 2.85
C ALA A 117 -4.73 2.64 2.81
N SER A 118 -3.74 3.09 2.03
CA SER A 118 -3.49 4.52 1.80
C SER A 118 -4.66 5.21 1.07
N MET A 119 -5.25 4.54 0.08
CA MET A 119 -6.45 5.05 -0.60
C MET A 119 -7.64 5.19 0.36
N LEU A 120 -7.79 4.23 1.28
CA LEU A 120 -8.83 4.27 2.28
C LEU A 120 -8.63 5.41 3.28
N LEU A 121 -7.38 5.67 3.68
CA LEU A 121 -7.01 6.82 4.50
C LEU A 121 -7.38 8.14 3.82
N LEU A 122 -7.08 8.28 2.52
CA LEU A 122 -7.46 9.47 1.74
C LEU A 122 -8.98 9.62 1.54
N ALA A 123 -9.73 8.52 1.61
CA ALA A 123 -11.19 8.57 1.59
C ALA A 123 -11.77 8.96 2.97
N PHE A 124 -11.07 8.63 4.06
CA PHE A 124 -11.47 8.96 5.42
C PHE A 124 -11.10 10.39 5.83
N ALA A 125 -9.92 10.86 5.41
CA ALA A 125 -9.35 12.15 5.79
C ALA A 125 -8.77 12.89 4.57
N SER A 126 -8.89 14.21 4.57
CA SER A 126 -8.34 15.05 3.50
C SER A 126 -6.80 15.11 3.56
N ALA A 127 -6.13 15.23 2.41
CA ALA A 127 -4.67 15.33 2.35
C ALA A 127 -4.07 16.43 3.26
N PRO A 128 -4.63 17.66 3.35
CA PRO A 128 -4.14 18.67 4.29
C PRO A 128 -4.27 18.23 5.76
N SER A 129 -5.36 17.55 6.12
CA SER A 129 -5.57 17.07 7.49
C SER A 129 -4.59 15.97 7.87
N ILE A 130 -4.19 15.11 6.92
CA ILE A 130 -3.19 14.07 7.11
C ILE A 130 -1.81 14.69 7.37
N VAL A 131 -1.40 15.68 6.56
CA VAL A 131 -0.13 16.39 6.77
C VAL A 131 -0.11 17.10 8.13
N THR A 132 -1.23 17.71 8.52
CA THR A 132 -1.38 18.35 9.83
C THR A 132 -1.28 17.33 10.97
N ALA A 133 -1.91 16.16 10.83
CA ALA A 133 -1.83 15.07 11.81
C ALA A 133 -0.39 14.53 11.94
N LEU A 134 0.31 14.35 10.82
CA LEU A 134 1.72 13.94 10.80
C LEU A 134 2.62 14.97 11.48
N ARG A 135 2.40 16.28 11.23
CA ARG A 135 3.15 17.35 11.92
C ARG A 135 2.96 17.28 13.44
N ARG A 136 1.74 17.00 13.92
CA ARG A 136 1.45 16.77 15.35
C ARG A 136 2.09 15.49 15.90
N MET A 137 2.48 14.55 15.06
CA MET A 137 3.21 13.32 15.43
C MET A 137 4.74 13.48 15.44
N LYS A 138 5.26 14.72 15.44
CA LYS A 138 6.69 15.05 15.42
C LYS A 138 7.42 14.75 14.09
N LEU A 139 6.71 14.78 12.96
CA LEU A 139 7.39 14.77 11.66
C LEU A 139 8.29 16.02 11.55
N PRO A 140 9.53 15.92 11.03
CA PRO A 140 10.41 17.08 10.85
C PRO A 140 9.72 18.21 10.08
N GLU A 141 9.86 19.44 10.56
CA GLU A 141 9.15 20.59 10.01
C GLU A 141 9.47 20.83 8.53
N VAL A 142 10.68 20.49 8.09
CA VAL A 142 11.12 20.57 6.69
C VAL A 142 10.22 19.73 5.79
N ILE A 143 9.88 18.50 6.22
CA ILE A 143 9.05 17.56 5.44
C ILE A 143 7.58 18.02 5.45
N ALA A 144 7.09 18.49 6.59
CA ALA A 144 5.72 18.97 6.69
C ALA A 144 5.48 20.25 5.87
N THR A 145 6.47 21.15 5.84
CA THR A 145 6.40 22.42 5.10
C THR A 145 6.45 22.20 3.59
N SER A 146 7.33 21.32 3.11
CA SER A 146 7.38 20.99 1.69
C SER A 146 6.08 20.36 1.21
N ALA A 147 5.54 19.37 1.96
CA ALA A 147 4.26 18.74 1.64
C ALA A 147 3.08 19.73 1.67
N GLY A 148 3.05 20.63 2.66
CA GLY A 148 2.01 21.66 2.77
C GLY A 148 2.03 22.63 1.59
N LEU A 149 3.22 23.06 1.15
CA LEU A 149 3.37 23.87 -0.05
C LEU A 149 2.90 23.14 -1.30
N THR A 150 3.30 21.87 -1.51
CA THR A 150 2.86 21.07 -2.65
C THR A 150 1.34 20.99 -2.72
N ILE A 151 0.67 20.74 -1.59
CA ILE A 151 -0.80 20.70 -1.55
C ILE A 151 -1.40 22.05 -1.93
N ARG A 152 -0.88 23.15 -1.36
CA ARG A 152 -1.37 24.50 -1.66
C ARG A 152 -1.19 24.86 -3.14
N TYR A 153 -0.08 24.47 -3.75
CA TYR A 153 0.14 24.69 -5.19
C TYR A 153 -0.76 23.82 -6.06
N LEU A 154 -1.02 22.57 -5.65
CA LEU A 154 -1.91 21.66 -6.37
C LEU A 154 -3.37 22.12 -6.32
N GLU A 155 -3.81 22.74 -5.22
CA GLU A 155 -5.13 23.36 -5.11
C GLU A 155 -5.28 24.64 -5.95
N LEU A 156 -4.15 25.27 -6.33
CA LEU A 156 -4.14 26.49 -7.12
C LEU A 156 -4.17 26.24 -8.64
N LEU A 157 -3.77 25.03 -9.06
CA LEU A 157 -3.69 24.59 -10.47
C LEU A 157 -5.03 24.02 -10.95
#